data_AF-A0A7C1WSF4-F1
#
_entry.id   AF-A0A7C1WSF4-F1
#
_cell.length_a   1.000
_cell.length_b   1.000
_cell.length_c   1.000
_cell.angle_alpha   90.00
_cell.angle_beta   90.00
_cell.angle_gamma   90.00
#
_symmetry.space_group_name_H-M   'P 1'
#
loop_
_entity.id
_entity.type
_entity.pdbx_description
1 polymer ?
#
loop_
_entity_poly.entity_id
_entity_poly.type
_entity_poly.pdbx_seq_one_letter_code
_entity_poly.pdbx_strand_id
1 'polypeptide(L)'
;MGPFEWTGIGFVLVNLLLGMGFGIALERNGFGDSRRIAGQFMLTDMTVIKVMFTAIVVAMLLLLWSSALGLVDMDRVYLDDTYLWPGIIGGAMIGIGMAMGG
;
A
#
# COMPACT_ATOMS: atom_id res chain seq x y z
N MET A 1 -22.63 7.13 -6.73
CA MET A 1 -23.04 7.10 -5.30
C MET A 1 -22.81 5.68 -4.80
N GLY A 2 -21.68 5.40 -4.13
CA GLY A 2 -21.52 4.09 -3.48
C GLY A 2 -22.60 3.92 -2.40
N PRO A 3 -23.18 2.74 -2.21
CA PRO A 3 -24.36 2.55 -1.35
C PRO A 3 -24.08 2.71 0.16
N PHE A 4 -22.84 3.01 0.57
CA PHE A 4 -22.40 3.05 1.96
C PHE A 4 -21.84 4.43 2.34
N GLU A 5 -22.69 5.31 2.87
CA GLU A 5 -22.26 6.57 3.49
C GLU A 5 -22.05 6.35 5.00
N TRP A 6 -20.84 5.96 5.37
CA TRP A 6 -20.44 5.81 6.77
C TRP A 6 -20.23 7.20 7.39
N THR A 7 -21.04 7.56 8.39
CA THR A 7 -20.92 8.84 9.12
C THR A 7 -20.80 8.63 10.63
N GLY A 8 -20.15 9.56 11.32
CA GLY A 8 -19.98 9.54 12.78
C GLY A 8 -19.01 8.46 13.28
N ILE A 9 -19.32 7.87 14.44
CA ILE A 9 -18.43 6.92 15.14
C ILE A 9 -18.19 5.64 14.33
N GLY A 10 -19.18 5.19 13.55
CA GLY A 10 -19.04 4.00 12.69
C GLY A 10 -17.93 4.14 11.66
N PHE A 11 -17.80 5.33 11.05
CA PHE A 11 -16.71 5.63 10.12
C PHE A 11 -15.33 5.55 10.80
N VAL A 12 -15.20 6.13 11.99
CA VAL A 12 -13.95 6.10 12.76
C VAL A 12 -13.55 4.67 13.11
N LEU A 13 -14.50 3.85 13.58
CA LEU A 13 -14.25 2.46 13.93
C LEU A 13 -13.83 1.63 12.71
N VAL A 14 -14.50 1.78 11.57
CA VAL A 14 -14.13 1.07 10.34
C VAL A 14 -12.72 1.46 9.88
N ASN A 15 -12.38 2.76 9.88
CA ASN A 15 -11.05 3.22 9.50
C ASN A 15 -9.97 2.72 10.47
N LEU A 16 -10.25 2.71 11.77
CA LEU A 16 -9.33 2.19 12.79
C LEU A 16 -9.08 0.69 12.59
N LEU A 17 -10.13 -0.09 12.34
CA LEU A 17 -10.01 -1.52 12.09
C LEU A 17 -9.27 -1.82 10.78
N LEU A 18 -9.50 -1.03 9.72
CA LEU A 18 -8.74 -1.14 8.47
C LEU A 18 -7.26 -0.83 8.68
N GLY A 19 -6.94 0.25 9.41
CA GLY A 19 -5.56 0.61 9.74
C GLY A 19 -4.85 -0.45 10.60
N MET A 20 -5.56 -0.98 11.60
CA MET A 20 -5.05 -2.07 12.44
C MET A 20 -4.84 -3.36 11.63
N GLY A 21 -5.80 -3.73 10.78
CA GLY A 21 -5.68 -4.89 9.90
C GLY A 21 -4.51 -4.77 8.93
N PHE A 22 -4.29 -3.58 8.37
CA PHE A 22 -3.12 -3.27 7.55
C PHE A 22 -1.81 -3.44 8.33
N GLY A 23 -1.73 -2.88 9.54
CA GLY A 23 -0.55 -3.03 10.41
C GLY A 23 -0.22 -4.49 10.74
N ILE A 24 -1.24 -5.29 11.12
CA ILE A 24 -1.09 -6.72 11.40
C ILE A 24 -0.61 -7.48 10.15
N ALA A 25 -1.11 -7.12 8.96
CA ALA A 25 -0.67 -7.73 7.71
C ALA A 25 0.81 -7.44 7.44
N LEU A 26 1.29 -6.22 7.70
CA LEU A 26 2.71 -5.87 7.53
C LEU A 26 3.60 -6.62 8.53
N GLU A 27 3.20 -6.67 9.80
CA GLU A 27 3.96 -7.35 10.85
C GLU A 27 4.12 -8.85 10.54
N ARG A 28 3.05 -9.51 10.10
CA ARG A 28 3.08 -10.93 9.70
C ARG A 28 4.00 -11.23 8.51
N ASN A 29 4.18 -10.26 7.61
CA ASN A 29 5.12 -10.40 6.49
C ASN A 29 6.58 -10.09 6.89
N GLY A 30 6.82 -9.70 8.14
CA GLY A 30 8.15 -9.43 8.66
C GLY A 30 8.67 -8.03 8.34
N PHE A 31 7.81 -7.09 7.94
CA PHE A 31 8.20 -5.69 7.71
C PHE A 31 8.60 -4.96 9.00
N GLY A 32 8.36 -5.55 10.17
CA GLY A 32 8.85 -5.04 11.45
C GLY A 32 10.33 -5.34 11.72
N ASP A 33 10.97 -6.18 10.91
CA ASP A 33 12.41 -6.48 11.03
C ASP A 33 13.20 -5.69 9.98
N SER A 34 13.93 -4.68 10.45
CA SER A 34 14.90 -3.89 9.67
C SER A 34 15.82 -4.74 8.79
N ARG A 35 16.21 -5.94 9.25
CA ARG A 35 17.12 -6.82 8.51
C ARG A 35 16.50 -7.33 7.21
N ARG A 36 15.17 -7.52 7.17
CA ARG A 36 14.47 -7.94 5.94
C ARG A 36 14.38 -6.81 4.93
N ILE A 37 14.26 -5.57 5.40
CA ILE A 37 14.26 -4.37 4.55
C ILE A 37 15.67 -4.15 3.97
N ALA A 38 16.70 -4.22 4.80
CA ALA A 38 18.10 -4.15 4.35
C ALA A 38 18.48 -5.31 3.43
N GLY A 39 17.93 -6.51 3.68
CA GLY A 39 18.12 -7.72 2.87
C GLY A 39 17.66 -7.56 1.41
N GLN A 40 16.69 -6.68 1.13
CA GLN A 40 16.30 -6.35 -0.23
C GLN A 40 17.44 -5.68 -1.01
N PHE A 41 18.16 -4.75 -0.38
CA PHE A 41 19.28 -4.04 -1.02
C PHE A 41 20.52 -4.91 -1.14
N MET A 42 20.69 -5.89 -0.24
CA MET A 42 21.75 -6.90 -0.31
C MET A 42 21.39 -8.09 -1.22
N LEU A 43 20.21 -8.06 -1.87
CA LEU A 43 19.69 -9.12 -2.74
C LEU A 43 19.55 -10.49 -2.03
N THR A 44 19.57 -10.52 -0.70
CA THR A 44 19.47 -11.75 0.10
C THR A 44 18.03 -12.10 0.42
N ASP A 45 17.16 -11.08 0.57
CA ASP A 45 15.74 -11.26 0.87
C ASP A 45 14.87 -10.41 -0.07
N MET A 46 14.13 -11.08 -0.95
CA MET A 46 13.23 -10.46 -1.92
C MET A 46 11.78 -10.40 -1.45
N THR A 47 11.52 -10.66 -0.16
CA THR A 47 10.17 -10.70 0.42
C THR A 47 9.44 -9.39 0.17
N VAL A 48 10.09 -8.25 0.40
CA VAL A 48 9.46 -6.92 0.22
C VAL A 48 8.98 -6.70 -1.22
N ILE A 49 9.83 -6.95 -2.22
CA ILE A 49 9.48 -6.79 -3.64
C ILE A 49 8.29 -7.69 -4.00
N LYS A 50 8.33 -8.96 -3.59
CA LYS A 50 7.26 -9.91 -3.90
C LYS A 50 5.94 -9.53 -3.23
N VAL A 51 5.97 -9.15 -1.94
CA VAL A 51 4.75 -8.78 -1.20
C VAL A 51 4.16 -7.48 -1.73
N MET A 52 4.98 -6.44 -1.98
CA MET A 52 4.49 -5.17 -2.51
C MET A 52 3.92 -5.31 -3.92
N PHE A 53 4.61 -6.02 -4.81
CA PHE A 53 4.12 -6.22 -6.18
C PHE A 53 2.82 -7.01 -6.19
N THR A 54 2.75 -8.11 -5.45
CA THR A 54 1.51 -8.92 -5.37
C THR A 54 0.37 -8.14 -4.73
N ALA A 55 0.63 -7.36 -3.68
CA ALA A 55 -0.37 -6.50 -3.04
C ALA A 55 -0.92 -5.45 -4.02
N ILE A 56 -0.07 -4.79 -4.82
CA ILE A 56 -0.51 -3.82 -5.83
C ILE A 56 -1.40 -4.50 -6.88
N VAL A 57 -0.97 -5.64 -7.44
CA VAL A 57 -1.74 -6.38 -8.44
C VAL A 57 -3.10 -6.83 -7.87
N VAL A 58 -3.12 -7.36 -6.66
CA VAL A 58 -4.35 -7.76 -5.97
C VAL A 58 -5.27 -6.55 -5.73
N ALA A 59 -4.71 -5.42 -5.29
CA ALA A 59 -5.49 -4.19 -5.09
C ALA A 59 -6.10 -3.67 -6.40
N MET A 60 -5.33 -3.66 -7.49
CA MET A 60 -5.83 -3.27 -8.81
C MET A 60 -7.00 -4.15 -9.27
N LEU A 61 -6.87 -5.48 -9.10
CA LEU A 61 -7.94 -6.43 -9.43
C LEU A 61 -9.18 -6.23 -8.56
N LEU A 62 -9.00 -6.07 -7.24
CA LEU A 62 -10.11 -5.84 -6.32
C LEU A 62 -10.84 -4.53 -6.60
N LEU A 63 -10.11 -3.45 -6.94
CA LEU A 63 -10.72 -2.18 -7.31
C LEU A 63 -11.52 -2.29 -8.60
N LEU A 64 -10.98 -3.00 -9.61
CA LEU A 64 -11.70 -3.25 -10.87
C LEU A 64 -13.00 -4.03 -10.62
N TRP A 65 -12.93 -5.09 -9.82
CA TRP A 65 -14.10 -5.92 -9.49
C TRP A 65 -15.12 -5.15 -8.66
N SER A 66 -14.65 -4.35 -7.71
CA SER A 66 -15.52 -3.51 -6.87
C SER A 66 -16.22 -2.42 -7.68
N SER A 67 -15.54 -1.87 -8.71
CA SER A 67 -16.14 -0.96 -9.68
C SER A 67 -17.20 -1.66 -10.54
N ALA A 68 -16.90 -2.86 -11.06
CA ALA A 68 -17.85 -3.64 -11.85
C ALA A 68 -19.13 -4.02 -11.07
N LEU A 69 -19.02 -4.23 -9.76
CA LEU A 69 -20.15 -4.51 -8.86
C LEU A 69 -20.89 -3.24 -8.40
N GLY A 70 -20.44 -2.05 -8.79
CA GLY A 70 -21.03 -0.77 -8.38
C GLY A 70 -20.75 -0.38 -6.92
N LEU A 71 -19.78 -1.02 -6.26
CA LEU A 71 -19.40 -0.74 -4.87
C LEU A 71 -18.49 0.49 -4.77
N VAL A 72 -17.64 0.71 -5.78
CA VAL A 72 -16.67 1.83 -5.84
C VAL A 72 -17.01 2.72 -7.03
N ASP A 73 -17.13 4.02 -6.74
CA ASP A 73 -17.39 5.07 -7.72
C ASP A 73 -16.06 5.68 -8.19
N MET A 74 -15.60 5.29 -9.38
CA MET A 74 -14.30 5.70 -9.92
C MET A 74 -14.21 7.21 -10.19
N ASP A 75 -15.35 7.90 -10.37
CA ASP A 75 -15.37 9.36 -10.57
C ASP A 75 -14.96 10.12 -9.30
N ARG A 76 -15.02 9.47 -8.13
CA ARG A 76 -14.56 10.03 -6.85
C ARG A 76 -13.14 9.62 -6.49
N VAL A 77 -12.54 8.70 -7.25
CA VAL A 77 -11.15 8.27 -7.03
C VAL A 77 -10.26 9.27 -7.74
N TYR A 78 -9.49 10.03 -6.96
CA TYR A 78 -8.49 10.92 -7.52
C TYR A 78 -7.31 10.10 -8.03
N LEU A 79 -7.00 10.24 -9.33
CA LEU A 79 -5.77 9.72 -9.91
C LEU A 79 -4.78 10.88 -10.01
N ASP A 80 -3.64 10.75 -9.32
CA ASP A 80 -2.53 11.69 -9.45
C ASP A 80 -1.89 11.61 -10.84
N ASP A 81 -1.46 12.76 -11.36
CA ASP A 81 -0.68 12.83 -12.59
C ASP A 81 0.66 12.09 -12.43
N THR A 82 1.06 11.35 -13.46
CA THR A 82 2.30 10.55 -13.42
C THR A 82 3.53 11.43 -13.63
N TYR A 83 4.10 11.93 -12.54
CA TYR A 83 5.36 12.65 -12.55
C TYR A 83 6.57 11.72 -12.41
N LEU A 84 7.11 11.30 -13.56
CA LEU A 84 8.26 10.38 -13.62
C LEU A 84 9.53 10.92 -12.93
N TRP A 85 9.88 12.19 -13.16
CA TRP A 85 11.12 12.77 -12.64
C TRP A 85 11.16 12.87 -11.10
N PRO A 86 10.14 13.45 -10.43
CA PRO A 86 10.04 13.41 -8.97
C PRO A 86 9.98 11.98 -8.41
N GLY A 87 9.27 11.07 -9.10
CA GLY A 87 9.17 9.67 -8.67
C GLY A 87 10.52 8.95 -8.65
N ILE A 88 11.32 9.12 -9.70
CA ILE A 88 12.66 8.53 -9.78
C ILE A 88 13.58 9.12 -8.71
N ILE A 89 13.62 10.44 -8.57
CA ILE A 89 14.51 11.13 -7.62
C ILE A 89 14.10 10.80 -6.18
N GLY A 90 12.81 10.89 -5.87
CA GLY A 90 12.27 10.56 -4.55
C GLY A 90 12.49 9.11 -4.19
N GLY A 91 12.22 8.19 -5.12
CA GLY A 91 12.47 6.75 -4.93
C GLY A 91 13.94 6.45 -4.67
N ALA A 92 14.86 7.09 -5.41
CA ALA A 92 16.30 6.94 -5.20
C ALA A 92 16.73 7.44 -3.81
N MET A 93 16.26 8.61 -3.37
CA MET A 93 16.60 9.15 -2.04
C MET A 93 16.10 8.27 -0.91
N ILE A 94 14.85 7.80 -0.97
CA ILE A 94 14.28 6.88 0.02
C ILE A 94 15.05 5.56 0.02
N GLY A 95 15.38 5.02 -1.15
CA GLY A 95 16.16 3.80 -1.30
C GLY A 95 17.52 3.90 -0.63
N ILE A 96 18.25 4.99 -0.86
CA ILE A 96 19.55 5.26 -0.22
C ILE A 96 19.36 5.38 1.30
N GLY A 97 18.33 6.08 1.76
CA GLY A 97 18.02 6.21 3.19
C GLY A 97 17.75 4.87 3.86
N MET A 98 16.96 3.99 3.23
CA MET A 98 16.66 2.66 3.75
C MET A 98 17.90 1.75 3.75
N ALA A 99 18.75 1.83 2.71
CA ALA A 99 19.98 1.06 2.63
C ALA A 99 21.00 1.45 3.73
N MET A 100 21.08 2.74 4.08
CA MET A 100 21.96 3.21 5.16
C MET A 100 21.36 3.06 6.56
N GLY A 101 20.04 3.19 6.68
CA GLY A 101 19.33 3.22 7.96
C GLY A 101 19.26 1.87 8.66
N GLY A 102 19.20 0.77 7.91
CA GLY A 102 19.00 -0.57 8.46
C GLY A 102 17.62 -0.72 9.08
#